data_AF-A0A4U5W845-F1
#
_entry.id   AF-A0A4U5W845-F1
#
_cell.length_a   1.000
_cell.length_b   1.000
_cell.length_c   1.000
_cell.angle_alpha   90.00
_cell.angle_beta   90.00
_cell.angle_gamma   90.00
#
_symmetry.space_group_name_H-M   'P 1'
#
loop_
_entity.id
_entity.type
_entity.pdbx_description
1 polymer ?
#
loop_
_entity_poly.entity_id
_entity_poly.type
_entity_poly.pdbx_seq_one_letter_code
_entity_poly.pdbx_strand_id
1 'polypeptide(L)'
;MSSTPAIGRIPVRDVRPAVECGRRPAKAVVGETFQVTATVFREGHDAVAANVVLTGPDGHHGPFTPLRELAPGSDRWGAEVTPDAEGRWTYRVEAWSDPVATWRHTACVKIPAGIDTGLVLEEGADLYERAAAGVPEGPDRATVLEAAEALRDDERPVAARLAGALVPEVAEVLSRHPLREFVTTSAPLPLLVERERALFGSWYEFFPRSEGTAEEPHGTFRTAARRLPAIAEMGFDVVYLPPIHPIGTTFRKGPNNALSATPDDVGVPWAIGSPEGGHDAVHPRLGTLEDFRWF
;
A
#
# COMPACT_ATOMS: atom_id res chain seq x y z
N MET A 1 -26.72 -18.27 15.13
CA MET A 1 -25.80 -17.33 14.46
C MET A 1 -25.19 -16.49 15.57
N SER A 2 -23.90 -16.67 15.89
CA SER A 2 -23.25 -15.86 16.92
C SER A 2 -23.24 -14.41 16.42
N SER A 3 -23.87 -13.50 17.16
CA SER A 3 -23.82 -12.08 16.83
C SER A 3 -22.40 -11.59 17.11
N THR A 4 -21.56 -11.56 16.08
CA THR A 4 -20.26 -10.88 16.18
C THR A 4 -20.56 -9.43 16.57
N PRO A 5 -20.12 -8.95 17.74
CA PRO A 5 -20.42 -7.60 18.17
C PRO A 5 -19.87 -6.62 17.15
N ALA A 6 -20.66 -5.59 16.81
CA ALA A 6 -20.31 -4.61 15.78
C ALA A 6 -19.06 -3.77 16.14
N ILE A 7 -18.65 -3.78 17.40
CA ILE A 7 -17.48 -3.10 17.97
C ILE A 7 -16.79 -4.10 18.92
N GLY A 8 -15.48 -4.30 18.75
CA GLY A 8 -14.68 -5.17 19.63
C GLY A 8 -14.25 -4.48 20.92
N ARG A 9 -13.41 -5.15 21.72
CA ARG A 9 -13.01 -4.67 23.07
C ARG A 9 -12.22 -3.37 23.02
N ILE A 10 -11.37 -3.20 22.00
CA ILE A 10 -10.70 -1.95 21.66
C ILE A 10 -11.26 -1.49 20.31
N PRO A 11 -12.06 -0.42 20.26
CA PRO A 11 -12.63 0.10 19.02
C PRO A 11 -11.59 0.33 17.90
N VAL A 12 -11.78 -0.37 16.77
CA VAL A 12 -11.08 -0.11 15.49
C VAL A 12 -12.13 0.19 14.44
N ARG A 13 -12.21 1.44 13.98
CA ARG A 13 -13.27 1.93 13.08
C ARG A 13 -12.68 2.62 11.85
N ASP A 14 -13.49 2.66 10.79
CA ASP A 14 -13.21 3.44 9.57
C ASP A 14 -11.78 3.22 9.02
N VAL A 15 -11.40 1.94 8.89
CA VAL A 15 -10.13 1.57 8.26
C VAL A 15 -10.12 2.05 6.82
N ARG A 16 -9.05 2.74 6.41
CA ARG A 16 -8.86 3.30 5.08
C ARG A 16 -7.47 2.95 4.52
N PRO A 17 -7.28 2.91 3.20
CA PRO A 17 -8.29 3.15 2.15
C PRO A 17 -9.42 2.10 2.16
N ALA A 18 -10.59 2.43 1.61
CA ALA A 18 -11.69 1.48 1.47
C ALA A 18 -12.53 1.89 0.26
N VAL A 19 -12.62 1.03 -0.76
CA VAL A 19 -13.37 1.32 -1.99
C VAL A 19 -14.70 0.61 -1.94
N GLU A 20 -15.80 1.35 -2.13
CA GLU A 20 -17.17 0.83 -2.04
C GLU A 20 -17.41 0.02 -0.74
N CYS A 21 -16.98 0.56 0.40
CA CYS A 21 -17.08 -0.10 1.70
C CYS A 21 -16.41 -1.50 1.74
N GLY A 22 -15.32 -1.69 1.00
CA GLY A 22 -14.59 -2.97 0.92
C GLY A 22 -15.11 -3.94 -0.14
N ARG A 23 -16.15 -3.57 -0.91
CA ARG A 23 -16.66 -4.41 -2.01
C ARG A 23 -15.72 -4.44 -3.21
N ARG A 24 -14.85 -3.44 -3.34
CA ARG A 24 -13.82 -3.36 -4.38
C ARG A 24 -12.45 -3.18 -3.72
N PRO A 25 -11.39 -3.74 -4.33
CA PRO A 25 -10.05 -3.56 -3.82
C PRO A 25 -9.62 -2.09 -3.91
N ALA A 26 -8.93 -1.62 -2.87
CA ALA A 26 -8.00 -0.51 -3.03
C ALA A 26 -6.91 -0.90 -4.05
N LYS A 27 -6.20 0.07 -4.61
CA LYS A 27 -5.19 -0.18 -5.62
C LYS A 27 -3.83 0.34 -5.18
N ALA A 28 -2.80 -0.39 -5.57
CA ALA A 28 -1.42 0.06 -5.55
C ALA A 28 -0.66 -0.61 -6.71
N VAL A 29 0.58 -0.21 -6.94
CA VAL A 29 1.55 -1.02 -7.70
C VAL A 29 2.65 -1.55 -6.81
N VAL A 30 3.41 -2.55 -7.30
CA VAL A 30 4.57 -3.08 -6.57
C VAL A 30 5.54 -1.94 -6.24
N GLY A 31 5.96 -1.87 -4.97
CA GLY A 31 6.89 -0.86 -4.46
C GLY A 31 6.25 0.50 -4.14
N GLU A 32 4.95 0.70 -4.39
CA GLU A 32 4.25 1.93 -4.03
C GLU A 32 3.92 1.98 -2.53
N THR A 33 4.35 3.04 -1.86
CA THR A 33 4.01 3.27 -0.45
C THR A 33 2.72 4.07 -0.33
N PHE A 34 1.81 3.60 0.52
CA PHE A 34 0.59 4.33 0.85
C PHE A 34 0.21 4.20 2.33
N GLN A 35 -0.59 5.14 2.80
CA GLN A 35 -1.00 5.21 4.20
C GLN A 35 -2.27 4.38 4.46
N VAL A 36 -2.17 3.43 5.38
CA VAL A 36 -3.33 2.79 6.02
C VAL A 36 -3.67 3.58 7.28
N THR A 37 -4.95 3.90 7.46
CA THR A 37 -5.42 4.65 8.63
C THR A 37 -6.64 4.00 9.26
N ALA A 38 -6.86 4.26 10.55
CA ALA A 38 -8.06 3.84 11.27
C ALA A 38 -8.35 4.81 12.42
N THR A 39 -9.59 4.83 12.90
CA THR A 39 -9.94 5.46 14.17
C THR A 39 -9.83 4.42 15.28
N VAL A 40 -8.96 4.69 16.26
CA VAL A 40 -8.61 3.77 17.34
C VAL A 40 -8.60 4.51 18.68
N PHE A 41 -9.37 4.01 19.63
CA PHE A 41 -9.49 4.54 20.99
C PHE A 41 -9.98 3.43 21.93
N ARG A 42 -10.09 3.74 23.23
CA ARG A 42 -10.69 2.87 24.25
C ARG A 42 -11.54 3.66 25.24
N GLU A 43 -12.27 2.96 26.09
CA GLU A 43 -12.86 3.56 27.30
C GLU A 43 -11.79 3.84 28.37
N GLY A 44 -12.08 4.80 29.24
CA GLY A 44 -11.15 5.24 30.28
C GLY A 44 -10.09 6.19 29.73
N HIS A 45 -8.95 6.26 30.41
CA HIS A 45 -7.86 7.20 30.11
C HIS A 45 -6.53 6.53 29.79
N ASP A 46 -6.51 5.19 29.75
CA ASP A 46 -5.30 4.43 29.50
C ASP A 46 -4.90 4.52 28.02
N ALA A 47 -3.62 4.29 27.75
CA ALA A 47 -3.09 4.34 26.40
C ALA A 47 -3.62 3.19 25.52
N VAL A 48 -3.65 3.45 24.22
CA VAL A 48 -3.89 2.47 23.16
C VAL A 48 -2.76 2.52 22.15
N ALA A 49 -2.55 1.41 21.47
CA ALA A 49 -1.68 1.33 20.31
C ALA A 49 -2.31 0.43 19.23
N ALA A 50 -1.80 0.52 18.01
CA ALA A 50 -2.29 -0.24 16.88
C ALA A 50 -1.16 -0.60 15.91
N ASN A 51 -1.36 -1.65 15.11
CA ASN A 51 -0.51 -1.97 13.95
C ASN A 51 -1.36 -2.32 12.72
N VAL A 52 -0.76 -2.14 11.54
CA VAL A 52 -1.28 -2.70 10.29
C VAL A 52 -0.73 -4.11 10.15
N VAL A 53 -1.55 -5.03 9.67
CA VAL A 53 -1.13 -6.34 9.16
C VAL A 53 -1.45 -6.36 7.67
N LEU A 54 -0.42 -6.21 6.85
CA LEU A 54 -0.49 -6.41 5.40
C LEU A 54 -0.23 -7.90 5.12
N THR A 55 -1.09 -8.54 4.34
CA THR A 55 -1.01 -9.97 4.00
C THR A 55 -0.88 -10.15 2.49
N GLY A 56 0.19 -10.82 2.08
CA GLY A 56 0.55 -11.10 0.70
C GLY A 56 -0.39 -12.10 0.01
N PRO A 57 -0.25 -12.27 -1.33
CA PRO A 57 -1.05 -13.21 -2.10
C PRO A 57 -0.81 -14.68 -1.71
N ASP A 58 0.33 -14.98 -1.10
CA ASP A 58 0.72 -16.28 -0.56
C ASP A 58 0.25 -16.50 0.89
N GLY A 59 -0.38 -15.50 1.50
CA GLY A 59 -0.86 -15.53 2.88
C GLY A 59 0.17 -15.13 3.92
N HIS A 60 1.41 -14.79 3.55
CA HIS A 60 2.41 -14.34 4.51
C HIS A 60 2.11 -12.90 4.98
N HIS A 61 2.32 -12.67 6.27
CA HIS A 61 2.22 -11.32 6.83
C HIS A 61 3.51 -10.54 6.56
N GLY A 62 3.36 -9.26 6.24
CA GLY A 62 4.46 -8.32 6.19
C GLY A 62 5.07 -8.04 7.58
N PRO A 63 6.06 -7.14 7.65
CA PRO A 63 6.72 -6.78 8.90
C PRO A 63 5.76 -6.12 9.90
N PHE A 64 6.12 -6.16 11.19
CA PHE A 64 5.40 -5.42 12.22
C PHE A 64 5.40 -3.92 11.90
N THR A 65 4.21 -3.35 11.73
CA THR A 65 4.04 -1.97 11.23
C THR A 65 3.15 -1.18 12.19
N PRO A 66 3.70 -0.55 13.24
CA PRO A 66 2.92 0.18 14.24
C PRO A 66 2.32 1.46 13.63
N LEU A 67 1.08 1.77 14.00
CA LEU A 67 0.45 3.06 13.71
C LEU A 67 0.86 4.08 14.77
N ARG A 68 0.83 5.35 14.37
CA ARG A 68 0.90 6.50 15.26
C ARG A 68 -0.37 7.33 15.13
N GLU A 69 -0.75 8.04 16.19
CA GLU A 69 -1.78 9.07 16.09
C GLU A 69 -1.30 10.17 15.14
N LEU A 70 -2.14 10.53 14.16
CA LEU A 70 -1.80 11.45 13.08
C LEU A 70 -1.94 12.91 13.51
N ALA A 71 -2.84 13.19 14.44
CA ALA A 71 -3.04 14.50 15.04
C ALA A 71 -3.47 14.32 16.51
N PRO A 72 -2.89 15.07 17.46
CA PRO A 72 -3.24 14.92 18.88
C PRO A 72 -4.74 15.08 19.14
N GLY A 73 -5.33 14.10 19.84
CA GLY A 73 -6.74 14.13 20.25
C GLY A 73 -7.73 13.86 19.10
N SER A 74 -7.26 13.30 17.99
CA SER A 74 -8.11 12.95 16.85
C SER A 74 -8.59 11.50 16.89
N ASP A 75 -7.92 10.66 17.69
CA ASP A 75 -8.06 9.21 17.66
C ASP A 75 -7.84 8.62 16.27
N ARG A 76 -7.23 9.37 15.34
CA ARG A 76 -6.93 8.93 13.99
C ARG A 76 -5.50 8.47 13.92
N TRP A 77 -5.34 7.19 13.63
CA TRP A 77 -4.05 6.51 13.58
C TRP A 77 -3.68 6.18 12.15
N GLY A 78 -2.39 6.13 11.84
CA GLY A 78 -1.91 5.71 10.52
C GLY A 78 -0.49 5.18 10.50
N ALA A 79 -0.21 4.36 9.49
CA ALA A 79 1.11 3.87 9.15
C ALA A 79 1.24 3.72 7.63
N GLU A 80 2.46 3.85 7.14
CA GLU A 80 2.78 3.59 5.74
C GLU A 80 3.04 2.10 5.52
N VAL A 81 2.56 1.57 4.41
CA VAL A 81 2.81 0.19 3.98
C VAL A 81 3.24 0.17 2.51
N THR A 82 4.03 -0.84 2.15
CA THR A 82 4.56 -1.02 0.79
C THR A 82 4.43 -2.49 0.39
N PRO A 83 3.58 -2.85 -0.59
CA PRO A 83 3.53 -4.21 -1.12
C PRO A 83 4.73 -4.47 -2.04
N ASP A 84 5.25 -5.69 -2.01
CA ASP A 84 6.49 -6.09 -2.69
C ASP A 84 6.27 -7.02 -3.90
N ALA A 85 5.03 -7.44 -4.16
CA ALA A 85 4.68 -8.34 -5.25
C ALA A 85 3.28 -8.05 -5.83
N GLU A 86 3.11 -8.32 -7.13
CA GLU A 86 1.82 -8.22 -7.80
C GLU A 86 0.82 -9.25 -7.24
N GLY A 87 -0.47 -8.91 -7.23
CA GLY A 87 -1.52 -9.85 -6.89
C GLY A 87 -2.58 -9.29 -5.97
N ARG A 88 -3.30 -10.21 -5.31
CA ARG A 88 -4.38 -9.90 -4.38
C ARG A 88 -3.86 -9.95 -2.96
N TRP A 89 -3.90 -8.81 -2.31
CA TRP A 89 -3.46 -8.60 -0.95
C TRP A 89 -4.67 -8.31 -0.06
N THR A 90 -4.46 -8.42 1.25
CA THR A 90 -5.38 -7.83 2.23
C THR A 90 -4.63 -7.04 3.28
N TYR A 91 -5.28 -6.05 3.88
CA TYR A 91 -4.76 -5.38 5.07
C TYR A 91 -5.85 -5.26 6.12
N ARG A 92 -5.43 -5.29 7.38
CA ARG A 92 -6.28 -5.06 8.54
C ARG A 92 -5.51 -4.27 9.58
N VAL A 93 -6.23 -3.58 10.44
CA VAL A 93 -5.70 -2.92 11.63
C VAL A 93 -6.03 -3.76 12.86
N GLU A 94 -5.02 -3.97 13.70
CA GLU A 94 -5.13 -4.53 15.05
C GLU A 94 -4.89 -3.40 16.05
N ALA A 95 -5.70 -3.33 17.11
CA ALA A 95 -5.52 -2.38 18.21
C ALA A 95 -5.61 -3.07 19.57
N TRP A 96 -4.91 -2.51 20.56
CA TRP A 96 -4.81 -3.06 21.91
C TRP A 96 -4.69 -1.96 22.96
N SER A 97 -4.98 -2.35 24.20
CA SER A 97 -4.57 -1.61 25.40
C SER A 97 -3.05 -1.64 25.50
N ASP A 98 -2.42 -0.48 25.69
CA ASP A 98 -0.98 -0.36 25.94
C ASP A 98 -0.72 -0.09 27.44
N PRO A 99 -0.67 -1.15 28.27
CA PRO A 99 -0.51 -0.99 29.71
C PRO A 99 0.89 -0.50 30.08
N VAL A 100 1.92 -0.82 29.28
CA VAL A 100 3.30 -0.40 29.55
C VAL A 100 3.44 1.11 29.36
N ALA A 101 2.91 1.66 28.26
CA ALA A 101 2.92 3.11 28.06
C ALA A 101 2.12 3.86 29.15
N THR A 102 0.96 3.31 29.54
CA THR A 102 0.12 3.85 30.62
C THR A 102 0.87 3.89 31.95
N TRP A 103 1.49 2.76 32.32
CA TRP A 103 2.28 2.65 33.54
C TRP A 103 3.49 3.59 33.52
N ARG A 104 4.26 3.65 32.42
CA ARG A 104 5.42 4.55 32.30
C ARG A 104 5.03 6.00 32.55
N HIS A 105 3.91 6.45 31.99
CA HIS A 105 3.41 7.81 32.24
C HIS A 105 3.12 8.04 33.74
N THR A 106 2.40 7.11 34.37
CA THR A 106 2.03 7.21 35.79
C THR A 106 3.26 7.13 36.71
N ALA A 107 4.19 6.22 36.44
CA ALA A 107 5.41 6.03 37.22
C ALA A 107 6.30 7.27 37.16
N CYS A 108 6.49 7.88 35.99
CA CYS A 108 7.26 9.11 35.84
C CYS A 108 6.71 10.31 36.62
N VAL A 109 5.41 10.29 36.98
CA VAL A 109 4.79 11.32 37.82
C VAL A 109 4.83 10.95 39.30
N LYS A 110 4.40 9.73 39.65
CA LYS A 110 4.26 9.30 41.05
C LYS A 110 5.60 9.08 41.74
N ILE A 111 6.59 8.51 41.04
CA ILE A 111 7.87 8.15 41.64
C ILE A 111 8.66 9.38 42.14
N PRO A 112 8.84 10.46 41.36
CA PRO A 112 9.49 11.67 41.86
C PRO A 112 8.71 12.36 43.00
N ALA A 113 7.40 12.17 43.06
CA ALA A 113 6.54 12.71 44.11
C ALA A 113 6.52 11.84 45.40
N GLY A 114 7.17 10.67 45.40
CA GLY A 114 7.19 9.77 46.55
C GLY A 114 5.85 9.11 46.85
N ILE A 115 4.98 8.97 45.86
CA ILE A 115 3.61 8.44 46.03
C ILE A 115 3.60 6.95 45.65
N ASP A 116 3.22 6.09 46.59
CA ASP A 116 3.03 4.64 46.41
C ASP A 116 4.19 3.94 45.68
N THR A 117 5.41 4.38 45.92
CA THR A 117 6.58 4.02 45.08
C THR A 117 6.82 2.52 44.97
N GLY A 118 6.71 1.77 46.08
CA GLY A 118 6.85 0.32 46.08
C GLY A 118 5.78 -0.37 45.23
N LEU A 119 4.51 0.03 45.37
CA LEU A 119 3.41 -0.54 44.59
C LEU A 119 3.55 -0.23 43.09
N VAL A 120 3.86 1.02 42.75
CA VAL A 120 4.03 1.45 41.35
C VAL A 120 5.17 0.68 40.68
N LEU A 121 6.28 0.44 41.39
CA LEU A 121 7.40 -0.33 40.83
C LEU A 121 7.06 -1.82 40.67
N GLU A 122 6.34 -2.41 41.62
CA GLU A 122 5.88 -3.80 41.54
C GLU A 122 4.92 -4.02 40.36
N GLU A 123 3.93 -3.13 40.18
CA GLU A 123 3.03 -3.15 39.02
C GLU A 123 3.79 -3.07 37.69
N GLY A 124 4.87 -2.29 37.65
CA GLY A 124 5.74 -2.18 36.48
C GLY A 124 6.51 -3.46 36.20
N ALA A 125 7.04 -4.10 37.25
CA ALA A 125 7.77 -5.35 37.12
C ALA A 125 6.87 -6.46 36.55
N ASP A 126 5.64 -6.59 37.06
CA ASP A 126 4.63 -7.52 36.54
C ASP A 126 4.33 -7.29 35.05
N LEU A 127 4.19 -6.03 34.64
CA LEU A 127 3.98 -5.68 33.23
C LEU A 127 5.18 -6.06 32.36
N TYR A 128 6.40 -5.84 32.84
CA TYR A 128 7.61 -6.15 32.08
C TYR A 128 7.86 -7.65 31.96
N GLU A 129 7.57 -8.44 33.00
CA GLU A 129 7.62 -9.91 32.92
C GLU A 129 6.63 -10.45 31.88
N ARG A 130 5.40 -9.93 31.88
CA ARG A 130 4.39 -10.29 30.89
C ARG A 130 4.78 -9.87 29.49
N ALA A 131 5.41 -8.71 29.33
CA ALA A 131 5.95 -8.26 28.05
C ALA A 131 7.08 -9.19 27.57
N ALA A 132 8.01 -9.53 28.46
CA ALA A 132 9.14 -10.43 28.17
C ALA A 132 8.68 -11.82 27.71
N ALA A 133 7.54 -12.32 28.20
CA ALA A 133 6.96 -13.57 27.73
C ALA A 133 6.54 -13.55 26.24
N GLY A 134 6.28 -12.36 25.69
CA GLY A 134 5.99 -12.14 24.26
C GLY A 134 7.22 -11.86 23.39
N VAL A 135 8.40 -11.73 23.99
CA VAL A 135 9.66 -11.53 23.27
C VAL A 135 10.28 -12.90 22.93
N PRO A 136 10.79 -13.12 21.71
CA PRO A 136 11.51 -14.34 21.36
C PRO A 136 12.67 -14.63 22.32
N GLU A 137 12.99 -15.91 22.54
CA GLU A 137 14.13 -16.30 23.38
C GLU A 137 15.44 -15.71 22.85
N GLY A 138 16.21 -15.06 23.73
CA GLY A 138 17.46 -14.41 23.37
C GLY A 138 17.80 -13.19 24.24
N PRO A 139 18.82 -12.42 23.85
CA PRO A 139 19.28 -11.25 24.59
C PRO A 139 18.17 -10.21 24.84
N ASP A 140 17.33 -9.96 23.85
CA ASP A 140 16.21 -9.01 23.96
C ASP A 140 15.26 -9.38 25.11
N ARG A 141 14.92 -10.67 25.25
CA ARG A 141 14.07 -11.14 26.35
C ARG A 141 14.76 -10.99 27.70
N ALA A 142 16.07 -11.30 27.77
CA ALA A 142 16.86 -11.11 28.98
C ALA A 142 16.90 -9.64 29.41
N THR A 143 17.11 -8.71 28.47
CA THR A 143 17.10 -7.26 28.72
C THR A 143 15.80 -6.79 29.37
N VAL A 144 14.64 -7.28 28.92
CA VAL A 144 13.35 -6.90 29.52
C VAL A 144 13.16 -7.54 30.91
N LEU A 145 13.61 -8.78 31.10
CA LEU A 145 13.56 -9.46 32.41
C LEU A 145 14.47 -8.81 33.44
N GLU A 146 15.70 -8.44 33.07
CA GLU A 146 16.62 -7.71 33.94
C GLU A 146 16.05 -6.36 34.38
N ALA A 147 15.32 -5.68 33.49
CA ALA A 147 14.60 -4.47 33.84
C ALA A 147 13.46 -4.74 34.84
N ALA A 148 12.72 -5.85 34.69
CA ALA A 148 11.70 -6.26 35.65
C ALA A 148 12.30 -6.60 37.03
N GLU A 149 13.43 -7.30 37.07
CA GLU A 149 14.17 -7.60 38.30
C GLU A 149 14.68 -6.32 38.97
N ALA A 150 15.24 -5.39 38.19
CA ALA A 150 15.71 -4.11 38.70
C ALA A 150 14.57 -3.25 39.28
N LEU A 151 13.35 -3.37 38.74
CA LEU A 151 12.17 -2.72 39.33
C LEU A 151 11.85 -3.26 40.72
N ARG A 152 12.15 -4.53 41.03
CA ARG A 152 11.93 -5.16 42.35
C ARG A 152 13.13 -5.10 43.31
N ASP A 153 14.26 -4.53 42.88
CA ASP A 153 15.47 -4.47 43.70
C ASP A 153 15.36 -3.40 44.81
N ASP A 154 14.90 -3.81 46.00
CA ASP A 154 14.76 -2.94 47.17
C ASP A 154 16.08 -2.43 47.76
N GLU A 155 17.23 -2.94 47.32
CA GLU A 155 18.55 -2.42 47.72
C GLU A 155 18.94 -1.15 46.95
N ARG A 156 18.26 -0.86 45.82
CA ARG A 156 18.53 0.32 44.99
C ARG A 156 17.61 1.49 45.32
N PRO A 157 18.09 2.74 45.15
CA PRO A 157 17.22 3.91 45.20
C PRO A 157 16.06 3.78 44.20
N VAL A 158 14.84 4.14 44.63
CA VAL A 158 13.59 4.10 43.84
C VAL A 158 13.76 4.73 42.44
N ALA A 159 14.44 5.88 42.35
CA ALA A 159 14.68 6.55 41.07
C ALA A 159 15.57 5.73 40.12
N ALA A 160 16.56 5.01 40.65
CA ALA A 160 17.44 4.16 39.85
C ALA A 160 16.73 2.91 39.33
N ARG A 161 15.82 2.34 40.13
CA ARG A 161 14.95 1.21 39.74
C ARG A 161 14.07 1.59 38.55
N LEU A 162 13.37 2.72 38.65
CA LEU A 162 12.57 3.25 37.53
C LEU A 162 13.43 3.55 36.31
N ALA A 163 14.58 4.21 36.48
CA ALA A 163 15.46 4.57 35.36
C ALA A 163 15.91 3.35 34.56
N GLY A 164 16.21 2.22 35.23
CA GLY A 164 16.57 0.96 34.57
C GLY A 164 15.48 0.43 33.63
N ALA A 165 14.20 0.63 33.97
CA ALA A 165 13.08 0.22 33.12
C ALA A 165 12.84 1.15 31.91
N LEU A 166 13.41 2.36 31.92
CA LEU A 166 13.20 3.40 30.90
C LEU A 166 14.39 3.57 29.96
N VAL A 167 15.42 2.74 30.07
CA VAL A 167 16.61 2.83 29.21
C VAL A 167 16.25 2.54 27.74
N PRO A 168 16.98 3.13 26.78
CA PRO A 168 16.69 2.99 25.35
C PRO A 168 16.63 1.54 24.86
N GLU A 169 17.50 0.69 25.38
CA GLU A 169 17.61 -0.72 25.00
C GLU A 169 16.31 -1.48 25.30
N VAL A 170 15.73 -1.25 26.48
CA VAL A 170 14.45 -1.85 26.87
C VAL A 170 13.29 -1.27 26.06
N ALA A 171 13.32 0.04 25.81
CA ALA A 171 12.30 0.70 24.97
C ALA A 171 12.29 0.17 23.53
N GLU A 172 13.47 -0.16 22.97
CA GLU A 172 13.58 -0.69 21.61
C GLU A 172 13.12 -2.15 21.49
N VAL A 173 13.32 -2.97 22.52
CA VAL A 173 12.72 -4.31 22.55
C VAL A 173 11.19 -4.20 22.59
N LEU A 174 10.65 -3.35 23.47
CA LEU A 174 9.21 -3.20 23.67
C LEU A 174 8.52 -2.48 22.50
N SER A 175 9.24 -1.71 21.68
CA SER A 175 8.68 -1.15 20.44
C SER A 175 8.50 -2.21 19.34
N ARG A 176 9.38 -3.22 19.29
CA ARG A 176 9.32 -4.36 18.37
C ARG A 176 8.36 -5.46 18.86
N HIS A 177 8.29 -5.65 20.17
CA HIS A 177 7.52 -6.70 20.84
C HIS A 177 6.69 -6.14 22.00
N PRO A 178 5.71 -5.26 21.73
CA PRO A 178 4.91 -4.65 22.79
C PRO A 178 4.04 -5.69 23.51
N LEU A 179 3.77 -5.45 24.80
CA LEU A 179 2.71 -6.16 25.51
C LEU A 179 1.35 -5.67 24.97
N ARG A 180 0.61 -6.56 24.30
CA ARG A 180 -0.68 -6.24 23.68
C ARG A 180 -1.82 -6.90 24.43
N GLU A 181 -2.61 -6.11 25.14
CA GLU A 181 -3.79 -6.60 25.85
C GLU A 181 -5.08 -6.34 25.08
N PHE A 182 -6.01 -7.31 25.12
CA PHE A 182 -7.33 -7.17 24.52
C PHE A 182 -7.33 -6.86 23.01
N VAL A 183 -6.39 -7.48 22.28
CA VAL A 183 -6.23 -7.27 20.83
C VAL A 183 -7.57 -7.42 20.12
N THR A 184 -7.96 -6.36 19.41
CA THR A 184 -9.14 -6.31 18.57
C THR A 184 -8.71 -6.09 17.13
N THR A 185 -9.26 -6.88 16.22
CA THR A 185 -8.91 -6.88 14.79
C THR A 185 -10.08 -6.40 13.95
N SER A 186 -9.82 -5.50 13.01
CA SER A 186 -10.80 -5.10 11.99
C SER A 186 -11.02 -6.19 10.95
N ALA A 187 -12.13 -6.09 10.20
CA ALA A 187 -12.33 -6.93 9.02
C ALA A 187 -11.23 -6.64 7.97
N PRO A 188 -10.69 -7.67 7.28
CA PRO A 188 -9.69 -7.48 6.25
C PRO A 188 -10.28 -6.71 5.06
N LEU A 189 -9.54 -5.72 4.55
CA LEU A 189 -9.88 -4.98 3.35
C LEU A 189 -9.03 -5.44 2.16
N PRO A 190 -9.61 -5.56 0.96
CA PRO A 190 -8.90 -6.04 -0.22
C PRO A 190 -7.99 -4.95 -0.82
N LEU A 191 -6.82 -5.37 -1.28
CA LEU A 191 -5.86 -4.58 -2.06
C LEU A 191 -5.51 -5.34 -3.35
N LEU A 192 -5.54 -4.64 -4.48
CA LEU A 192 -5.04 -5.15 -5.76
C LEU A 192 -3.73 -4.44 -6.06
N VAL A 193 -2.66 -5.20 -6.13
CA VAL A 193 -1.32 -4.71 -6.48
C VAL A 193 -1.03 -5.09 -7.93
N GLU A 194 -0.86 -4.08 -8.77
CA GLU A 194 -0.61 -4.23 -10.21
C GLU A 194 0.88 -3.97 -10.52
N ARG A 195 1.31 -4.26 -11.76
CA ARG A 195 2.66 -3.93 -12.25
C ARG A 195 2.95 -2.42 -12.19
N GLU A 196 4.21 -2.05 -12.03
CA GLU A 196 4.67 -0.64 -11.97
C GLU A 196 4.08 0.22 -13.11
N ARG A 197 4.08 -0.30 -14.34
CA ARG A 197 3.60 0.40 -15.54
C ARG A 197 2.10 0.75 -15.52
N ALA A 198 1.32 0.21 -14.58
CA ALA A 198 -0.05 0.64 -14.34
C ALA A 198 -0.13 2.04 -13.69
N LEU A 199 0.90 2.45 -12.96
CA LEU A 199 0.99 3.76 -12.31
C LEU A 199 1.99 4.68 -13.03
N PHE A 200 3.17 4.15 -13.39
CA PHE A 200 4.28 4.95 -13.90
C PHE A 200 4.65 4.57 -15.34
N GLY A 201 4.53 5.52 -16.26
CA GLY A 201 5.08 5.39 -17.60
C GLY A 201 4.72 6.56 -18.51
N SER A 202 5.60 6.84 -19.45
CA SER A 202 5.41 7.89 -20.46
C SER A 202 4.83 7.29 -21.73
N TRP A 203 3.71 7.84 -22.21
CA TRP A 203 2.98 7.34 -23.38
C TRP A 203 3.13 8.27 -24.58
N TYR A 204 3.49 7.72 -25.74
CA TYR A 204 3.58 8.44 -27.01
C TYR A 204 2.55 7.91 -28.01
N GLU A 205 1.70 8.80 -28.52
CA GLU A 205 0.75 8.48 -29.58
C GLU A 205 1.26 8.95 -30.94
N PHE A 206 1.23 8.07 -31.95
CA PHE A 206 1.46 8.48 -33.34
C PHE A 206 0.73 7.57 -34.32
N PHE A 207 0.61 8.03 -35.56
CA PHE A 207 -0.07 7.33 -36.64
C PHE A 207 0.96 6.64 -37.55
N PRO A 208 1.05 5.29 -37.57
CA PRO A 208 2.00 4.58 -38.43
C PRO A 208 1.88 4.96 -39.91
N ARG A 209 0.65 5.17 -40.38
CA ARG A 209 0.37 5.56 -41.78
C ARG A 209 0.95 6.91 -42.19
N SER A 210 1.34 7.77 -41.25
CA SER A 210 1.94 9.08 -41.54
C SER A 210 3.45 9.00 -41.74
N GLU A 211 4.08 7.89 -41.36
CA GLU A 211 5.54 7.66 -41.44
C GLU A 211 5.88 6.89 -42.72
N GLY A 212 5.46 7.43 -43.87
CA GLY A 212 5.68 6.85 -45.20
C GLY A 212 7.04 7.16 -45.82
N THR A 213 7.14 6.96 -47.14
CA THR A 213 8.26 7.45 -47.96
C THR A 213 7.75 8.45 -49.00
N ALA A 214 8.67 9.04 -49.77
CA ALA A 214 8.28 9.94 -50.86
C ALA A 214 7.49 9.19 -51.96
N GLU A 215 7.85 7.92 -52.21
CA GLU A 215 7.24 7.06 -53.21
C GLU A 215 5.94 6.41 -52.70
N GLU A 216 5.89 6.07 -51.41
CA GLU A 216 4.72 5.47 -50.77
C GLU A 216 4.33 6.28 -49.52
N PRO A 217 3.52 7.36 -49.69
CA PRO A 217 3.19 8.28 -48.60
C PRO A 217 2.45 7.64 -47.43
N HIS A 218 1.73 6.53 -47.67
CA HIS A 218 1.07 5.78 -46.61
C HIS A 218 2.08 4.82 -45.98
N GLY A 219 2.50 5.11 -44.75
CA GLY A 219 3.44 4.27 -44.01
C GLY A 219 2.94 2.85 -43.79
N THR A 220 3.88 1.93 -43.65
CA THR A 220 3.68 0.55 -43.20
C THR A 220 4.24 0.40 -41.79
N PHE A 221 4.02 -0.74 -41.14
CA PHE A 221 4.72 -1.04 -39.88
C PHE A 221 6.25 -0.97 -40.05
N ARG A 222 6.78 -1.44 -41.19
CA ARG A 222 8.22 -1.38 -41.49
C ARG A 222 8.76 0.04 -41.53
N THR A 223 8.01 0.98 -42.11
CA THR A 223 8.46 2.38 -42.18
C THR A 223 8.20 3.12 -40.87
N ALA A 224 7.08 2.85 -40.19
CA ALA A 224 6.75 3.43 -38.90
C ALA A 224 7.75 3.07 -37.80
N ALA A 225 8.35 1.88 -37.84
CA ALA A 225 9.38 1.46 -36.88
C ALA A 225 10.59 2.39 -36.84
N ARG A 226 10.85 3.16 -37.91
CA ARG A 226 11.94 4.16 -37.97
C ARG A 226 11.76 5.28 -36.94
N ARG A 227 10.54 5.51 -36.44
CA ARG A 227 10.25 6.48 -35.37
C ARG A 227 10.53 5.95 -33.98
N LEU A 228 10.53 4.64 -33.77
CA LEU A 228 10.69 4.05 -32.43
C LEU A 228 12.00 4.45 -31.74
N PRO A 229 13.16 4.51 -32.42
CA PRO A 229 14.39 5.00 -31.79
C PRO A 229 14.25 6.43 -31.26
N ALA A 230 13.69 7.35 -32.06
CA ALA A 230 13.49 8.74 -31.62
C ALA A 230 12.47 8.86 -30.48
N ILE A 231 11.44 8.01 -30.47
CA ILE A 231 10.45 7.95 -29.38
C ILE A 231 11.12 7.46 -28.09
N ALA A 232 11.96 6.43 -28.18
CA ALA A 232 12.72 5.92 -27.06
C ALA A 232 13.76 6.95 -26.54
N GLU A 233 14.45 7.68 -27.43
CA GLU A 233 15.37 8.77 -27.07
C GLU A 233 14.68 9.91 -26.31
N MET A 234 13.39 10.15 -26.58
CA MET A 234 12.58 11.10 -25.80
C MET A 234 12.19 10.57 -24.40
N GLY A 235 12.51 9.32 -24.07
CA GLY A 235 12.22 8.72 -22.77
C GLY A 235 10.79 8.16 -22.64
N PHE A 236 10.14 7.81 -23.74
CA PHE A 236 8.82 7.16 -23.71
C PHE A 236 8.93 5.64 -23.52
N ASP A 237 7.96 5.09 -22.81
CA ASP A 237 7.89 3.67 -22.44
C ASP A 237 6.83 2.89 -23.21
N VAL A 238 5.74 3.58 -23.60
CA VAL A 238 4.57 2.98 -24.24
C VAL A 238 4.26 3.74 -25.51
N VAL A 239 4.10 3.00 -26.60
CA VAL A 239 3.58 3.53 -27.86
C VAL A 239 2.10 3.18 -27.96
N TYR A 240 1.24 4.20 -27.98
CA TYR A 240 -0.19 4.06 -28.25
C TYR A 240 -0.44 4.27 -29.73
N LEU A 241 -1.00 3.25 -30.39
CA LEU A 241 -1.38 3.32 -31.79
C LEU A 241 -2.89 3.54 -31.91
N PRO A 242 -3.33 4.49 -32.76
CA PRO A 242 -4.69 4.49 -33.27
C PRO A 242 -5.02 3.14 -33.93
N PRO A 243 -6.32 2.82 -34.14
CA PRO A 243 -6.71 1.53 -34.72
C PRO A 243 -5.93 1.18 -36.01
N ILE A 244 -5.38 -0.03 -36.04
CA ILE A 244 -4.53 -0.54 -37.14
C ILE A 244 -5.31 -1.42 -38.13
N HIS A 245 -6.64 -1.36 -38.08
CA HIS A 245 -7.56 -2.23 -38.80
C HIS A 245 -8.02 -1.62 -40.12
N PRO A 246 -8.59 -2.41 -41.06
CA PRO A 246 -9.21 -1.88 -42.29
C PRO A 246 -10.23 -0.78 -42.00
N ILE A 247 -10.26 0.25 -42.85
CA ILE A 247 -11.12 1.44 -42.69
C ILE A 247 -12.26 1.41 -43.71
N GLY A 248 -13.49 1.55 -43.23
CA GLY A 248 -14.69 1.55 -44.06
C GLY A 248 -14.69 2.61 -45.15
N THR A 249 -15.39 2.31 -46.25
CA THR A 249 -15.56 3.22 -47.41
C THR A 249 -16.90 3.94 -47.39
N THR A 250 -17.96 3.29 -46.91
CA THR A 250 -19.30 3.89 -46.80
C THR A 250 -19.28 5.04 -45.79
N PHE A 251 -19.70 6.24 -46.21
CA PHE A 251 -19.66 7.47 -45.41
C PHE A 251 -18.27 7.81 -44.84
N ARG A 252 -17.21 7.45 -45.57
CA ARG A 252 -15.84 7.82 -45.21
C ARG A 252 -15.71 9.35 -45.19
N LYS A 253 -15.10 9.85 -44.10
CA LYS A 253 -14.78 11.27 -43.94
C LYS A 253 -13.51 11.65 -44.72
N GLY A 254 -13.52 12.84 -45.31
CA GLY A 254 -12.37 13.45 -45.96
C GLY A 254 -11.51 14.30 -45.00
N PRO A 255 -10.49 15.00 -45.52
CA PRO A 255 -9.63 15.90 -44.77
C PRO A 255 -10.43 16.96 -44.03
N ASN A 256 -9.90 17.43 -42.89
CA ASN A 256 -10.57 18.43 -42.04
C ASN A 256 -12.01 18.04 -41.64
N ASN A 257 -12.27 16.75 -41.44
CA ASN A 257 -13.56 16.22 -41.01
C ASN A 257 -14.70 16.46 -42.03
N ALA A 258 -14.37 16.60 -43.32
CA ALA A 258 -15.36 16.69 -44.39
C ALA A 258 -16.27 15.45 -44.45
N LEU A 259 -17.56 15.64 -44.76
CA LEU A 259 -18.55 14.56 -44.78
C LEU A 259 -18.38 13.58 -45.94
N SER A 260 -17.62 13.95 -46.97
CA SER A 260 -17.41 13.12 -48.15
C SER A 260 -15.93 13.04 -48.47
N ALA A 261 -15.43 11.82 -48.53
CA ALA A 261 -14.08 11.50 -48.98
C ALA A 261 -13.98 11.51 -50.51
N THR A 262 -12.85 11.98 -51.01
CA THR A 262 -12.36 11.71 -52.36
C THR A 262 -11.79 10.28 -52.43
N PRO A 263 -11.50 9.74 -53.63
CA PRO A 263 -10.98 8.38 -53.78
C PRO A 263 -9.66 8.10 -53.02
N ASP A 264 -8.80 9.11 -52.87
CA ASP A 264 -7.49 8.97 -52.24
C ASP A 264 -7.49 9.23 -50.73
N ASP A 265 -8.61 9.71 -50.18
CA ASP A 265 -8.70 10.03 -48.76
C ASP A 265 -8.69 8.77 -47.89
N VAL A 266 -7.73 8.76 -46.97
CA VAL A 266 -7.43 7.62 -46.08
C VAL A 266 -8.41 7.46 -44.91
N GLY A 267 -9.32 8.42 -44.73
CA GLY A 267 -10.35 8.36 -43.70
C GLY A 267 -9.84 8.34 -42.26
N VAL A 268 -10.70 7.87 -41.36
CA VAL A 268 -10.53 7.92 -39.91
C VAL A 268 -10.27 6.50 -39.38
N PRO A 269 -9.15 6.22 -38.70
CA PRO A 269 -8.83 4.85 -38.23
C PRO A 269 -9.91 4.21 -37.35
N TRP A 270 -10.62 5.03 -36.57
CA TRP A 270 -11.74 4.57 -35.73
C TRP A 270 -12.98 4.10 -36.51
N ALA A 271 -13.08 4.34 -37.82
CA ALA A 271 -14.14 3.79 -38.68
C ALA A 271 -13.79 2.36 -39.11
N ILE A 272 -13.65 1.48 -38.10
CA ILE A 272 -13.15 0.11 -38.25
C ILE A 272 -14.14 -0.75 -39.04
N GLY A 273 -13.61 -1.49 -40.01
CA GLY A 273 -14.31 -2.53 -40.74
C GLY A 273 -14.45 -2.23 -42.23
N SER A 274 -13.98 -3.16 -43.05
CA SER A 274 -14.23 -3.22 -44.49
C SER A 274 -14.42 -4.69 -44.90
N PRO A 275 -14.73 -5.01 -46.17
CA PRO A 275 -14.68 -6.38 -46.66
C PRO A 275 -13.32 -7.08 -46.46
N GLU A 276 -12.25 -6.32 -46.16
CA GLU A 276 -10.90 -6.82 -45.92
C GLU A 276 -10.67 -7.26 -44.46
N GLY A 277 -11.60 -6.97 -43.54
CA GLY A 277 -11.57 -7.45 -42.15
C GLY A 277 -12.07 -6.46 -41.09
N GLY A 278 -12.08 -6.92 -39.82
CA GLY A 278 -12.56 -6.17 -38.64
C GLY A 278 -11.46 -5.94 -37.59
N HIS A 279 -11.83 -6.04 -36.31
CA HIS A 279 -10.93 -5.76 -35.16
C HIS A 279 -9.80 -6.78 -34.98
N ASP A 280 -9.82 -7.88 -35.72
CA ASP A 280 -8.82 -8.95 -35.74
C ASP A 280 -7.93 -8.91 -36.99
N ALA A 281 -8.15 -7.93 -37.88
CA ALA A 281 -7.40 -7.77 -39.13
C ALA A 281 -6.47 -6.55 -39.09
N VAL A 282 -5.40 -6.61 -39.88
CA VAL A 282 -4.50 -5.47 -40.12
C VAL A 282 -4.95 -4.74 -41.39
N HIS A 283 -4.92 -3.40 -41.37
CA HIS A 283 -5.19 -2.59 -42.55
C HIS A 283 -4.21 -2.98 -43.68
N PRO A 284 -4.65 -3.36 -44.89
CA PRO A 284 -3.75 -3.93 -45.90
C PRO A 284 -2.58 -3.03 -46.29
N ARG A 285 -2.80 -1.70 -46.31
CA ARG A 285 -1.74 -0.70 -46.56
C ARG A 285 -0.74 -0.50 -45.41
N LEU A 286 -0.98 -1.05 -44.22
CA LEU A 286 0.01 -1.07 -43.13
C LEU A 286 0.94 -2.28 -43.21
N GLY A 287 0.58 -3.30 -43.99
CA GLY A 287 1.30 -4.57 -44.12
C GLY A 287 0.48 -5.74 -43.58
N THR A 288 1.18 -6.75 -43.06
CA THR A 288 0.58 -8.00 -42.55
C THR A 288 0.60 -8.07 -41.02
N LEU A 289 -0.06 -9.08 -40.46
CA LEU A 289 0.09 -9.40 -39.03
C LEU A 289 1.53 -9.81 -38.67
N GLU A 290 2.28 -10.37 -39.61
CA GLU A 290 3.71 -10.68 -39.41
C GLU A 290 4.53 -9.39 -39.27
N ASP A 291 4.24 -8.37 -40.09
CA ASP A 291 4.88 -7.06 -39.97
C ASP A 291 4.55 -6.37 -38.65
N PHE A 292 3.32 -6.54 -38.13
CA PHE A 292 2.95 -6.04 -36.81
C PHE A 292 3.69 -6.74 -35.68
N ARG A 293 3.91 -8.06 -35.77
CA ARG A 293 4.69 -8.80 -34.75
C ARG A 293 6.18 -8.43 -34.77
N TRP A 294 6.69 -8.01 -35.93
CA TRP A 294 8.06 -7.53 -36.07
C TRP A 294 8.24 -6.10 -35.52
N PHE A 295 7.21 -5.26 -35.68
CA PHE A 295 7.17 -3.89 -35.19
C PHE A 295 7.16 -3.83 -33.66
#